data_AF-A0A3E2NIW5-F1
#
_entry.id   AF-A0A3E2NIW5-F1
#
_cell.length_a   1.000
_cell.length_b   1.000
_cell.length_c   1.000
_cell.angle_alpha   90.00
_cell.angle_beta   90.00
_cell.angle_gamma   90.00
#
_symmetry.space_group_name_H-M   'P 1'
#
loop_
_entity.id
_entity.type
_entity.pdbx_description
1 polymer ?
#
loop_
_entity_poly.entity_id
_entity_poly.type
_entity_poly.pdbx_seq_one_letter_code
_entity_poly.pdbx_strand_id
1 'polypeptide(L)'
;MEKGRYKIIKLVEHKEWLKDAPIKIEKSQLLFDTEKNTTLLQIKMFNLSEKIIKSVYLDVNCFDDTNEFIKAITDVTYLVLEARPQTDFGDRQPVPLESLQVASVEIIISKVIFTDGTVWNNSDKEAGIILAEQEVIDHNDDLYEQIKREFIGKKAIPCYWFENGENYWRCTCGQANSNEVLTCSYCGIEKTWLEKHLNKDYLLKQVRRYQEAELLQRKKEEEYIQKRAEEELKIKKQEEELIAEKNKNTKRMIKKVIIAISVFIAIIAANAGYKNVLSPLISYNKAIRLYDNKDYGEAIEIFSNMNGYKNSQEMITRSIYQYGIKLLESGEYESALQQFGKVESYEDTNSYIIKCHYNIGSKLMNDKKWEEAVDHLFISKKYEDSYNKIHECFFQIANSYMLDKDWGKALDAYNKVDGKAITEDLNAAISEAYYQYGLSFASDLLWDKAIWCMKHALSNGEYKDAKSLLETYRSKFK
;
A
#
# COMPACT_ATOMS: atom_id res chain seq x y z
N MET A 1 29.13 7.48 28.16
CA MET A 1 28.64 8.62 27.37
C MET A 1 29.85 9.30 26.75
N GLU A 2 30.19 8.95 25.51
CA GLU A 2 31.24 9.67 24.79
C GLU A 2 30.82 11.13 24.64
N LYS A 3 31.60 12.05 25.21
CA LYS A 3 31.41 13.48 24.96
C LYS A 3 31.86 13.72 23.53
N GLY A 4 30.91 13.92 22.62
CA GLY A 4 31.19 14.30 21.23
C GLY A 4 32.09 15.53 21.18
N ARG A 5 33.08 15.51 20.28
CA ARG A 5 34.11 16.55 20.08
C ARG A 5 33.54 17.96 19.88
N TYR A 6 32.37 18.06 19.26
CA TYR A 6 31.72 19.34 18.98
C TYR A 6 30.48 19.50 19.84
N LYS A 7 30.37 20.64 20.53
CA LYS A 7 29.17 21.03 21.29
C LYS A 7 28.51 22.22 20.61
N ILE A 8 27.20 22.14 20.37
CA ILE A 8 26.42 23.26 19.83
C ILE A 8 26.25 24.31 20.93
N ILE A 9 26.69 25.54 20.66
CA ILE A 9 26.49 26.71 21.51
C ILE A 9 25.17 27.40 21.15
N LYS A 10 24.97 27.69 19.87
CA LYS A 10 23.81 28.42 19.37
C LYS A 10 23.48 27.99 17.94
N LEU A 11 22.20 27.85 17.63
CA LEU A 11 21.66 27.64 16.29
C LEU A 11 20.82 28.87 15.92
N VAL A 12 21.01 29.39 14.71
CA VAL A 12 20.29 30.54 14.18
C VAL A 12 19.70 30.18 12.83
N GLU A 13 18.40 30.43 12.64
CA GLU A 13 17.76 30.42 11.33
C GLU A 13 17.72 31.84 10.79
N HIS A 14 18.24 32.03 9.58
CA HIS A 14 18.40 33.34 8.96
C HIS A 14 17.18 33.63 8.09
N LYS A 15 16.61 34.82 8.27
CA LYS A 15 15.39 35.31 7.59
C LYS A 15 15.63 36.56 6.76
N GLU A 16 16.85 37.06 6.80
CA GLU A 16 17.32 38.22 6.08
C GLU A 16 17.19 37.96 4.57
N TRP A 17 16.57 38.91 3.89
CA TRP A 17 16.46 38.93 2.45
C TRP A 17 17.35 40.04 1.90
N LEU A 18 18.31 39.65 1.08
CA LEU A 18 19.14 40.56 0.32
C LEU A 18 18.69 40.51 -1.14
N LYS A 19 18.28 41.67 -1.67
CA LYS A 19 17.73 41.78 -3.02
C LYS A 19 18.77 41.28 -4.04
N ASP A 20 18.32 40.43 -4.96
CA ASP A 20 19.11 39.84 -6.06
C ASP A 20 20.36 39.06 -5.61
N ALA A 21 20.46 38.71 -4.31
CA ALA A 21 21.53 37.84 -3.83
C ALA A 21 21.39 36.44 -4.45
N PRO A 22 22.46 35.89 -5.05
CA PRO A 22 22.41 34.59 -5.71
C PRO A 22 22.46 33.41 -4.73
N ILE A 23 22.61 33.70 -3.44
CA ILE A 23 22.60 32.71 -2.36
C ILE A 23 21.74 33.19 -1.21
N LYS A 24 21.21 32.24 -0.45
CA LYS A 24 20.57 32.46 0.84
C LYS A 24 21.41 31.84 1.93
N ILE A 25 21.59 32.54 3.04
CA ILE A 25 22.05 31.90 4.28
C ILE A 25 20.80 31.33 4.94
N GLU A 26 20.76 30.01 5.14
CA GLU A 26 19.58 29.37 5.73
C GLU A 26 19.74 29.26 7.24
N LYS A 27 20.90 28.75 7.67
CA LYS A 27 21.18 28.44 9.06
C LYS A 27 22.64 28.71 9.37
N SER A 28 22.92 29.15 10.58
CA SER A 28 24.27 29.10 11.12
C SER A 28 24.27 28.47 12.50
N GLN A 29 25.38 27.85 12.87
CA GLN A 29 25.59 27.37 14.21
C GLN A 29 26.98 27.69 14.73
N LEU A 30 27.02 28.11 15.99
CA LEU A 30 28.24 28.25 16.77
C LEU A 30 28.51 26.93 17.48
N LEU A 31 29.71 26.39 17.27
CA LEU A 31 30.17 25.12 17.80
C LEU A 31 31.40 25.35 18.66
N PHE A 32 31.46 24.70 19.82
CA PHE A 32 32.69 24.60 20.60
C PHE A 32 33.41 23.29 20.26
N ASP A 33 34.62 23.37 19.69
CA ASP A 33 35.51 22.22 19.51
C ASP A 33 36.26 21.97 20.83
N THR A 34 35.90 20.88 21.53
CA THR A 34 36.45 20.56 22.85
C THR A 34 37.92 20.11 22.80
N GLU A 35 38.41 19.66 21.64
CA GLU A 35 39.81 19.25 21.46
C GLU A 35 40.69 20.45 21.17
N LYS A 36 40.23 21.36 20.30
CA LYS A 36 40.98 22.57 19.91
C LYS A 36 40.75 23.77 20.82
N ASN A 37 39.82 23.66 21.77
CA ASN A 37 39.41 24.73 22.68
C ASN A 37 39.13 26.05 21.94
N THR A 38 38.32 25.96 20.88
CA THR A 38 38.00 27.10 20.01
C THR A 38 36.54 27.05 19.56
N THR A 39 36.00 28.22 19.23
CA THR A 39 34.66 28.36 18.67
C THR A 39 34.74 28.34 17.15
N LEU A 40 33.86 27.58 16.53
CA LEU A 40 33.71 27.42 15.09
C LEU A 40 32.33 27.93 14.68
N LEU A 41 32.25 28.62 13.55
CA LEU A 41 31.00 28.97 12.90
C LEU A 41 30.77 28.03 11.71
N GLN A 42 29.64 27.34 11.69
CA GLN A 42 29.22 26.54 10.55
C GLN A 42 28.01 27.22 9.90
N ILE A 43 28.04 27.37 8.58
CA ILE A 43 27.04 28.13 7.83
C ILE A 43 26.47 27.21 6.75
N LYS A 44 25.15 27.04 6.75
CA LYS A 44 24.41 26.40 5.68
C LYS A 44 23.85 27.48 4.75
N MET A 45 24.22 27.40 3.48
CA MET A 45 23.78 28.29 2.42
C MET A 45 23.02 27.50 1.37
N PHE A 46 22.21 28.20 0.57
CA PHE A 46 21.45 27.64 -0.54
C PHE A 46 21.72 28.45 -1.81
N ASN A 47 21.93 27.78 -2.94
CA ASN A 47 22.13 28.43 -4.23
C ASN A 47 20.78 28.82 -4.84
N LEU A 48 20.46 30.11 -4.79
CA LEU A 48 19.24 30.70 -5.38
C LEU A 48 19.38 30.98 -6.88
N SER A 49 20.59 30.87 -7.44
CA SER A 49 20.84 31.17 -8.85
C SER A 49 20.65 29.95 -9.74
N GLU A 50 20.40 30.20 -11.03
CA GLU A 50 20.41 29.18 -12.09
C GLU A 50 21.83 28.77 -12.54
N LYS A 51 22.87 29.32 -11.90
CA LYS A 51 24.28 29.09 -12.24
C LYS A 51 24.95 28.22 -11.18
N ILE A 52 25.97 27.47 -11.61
CA ILE A 52 26.82 26.75 -10.66
C ILE A 52 27.77 27.75 -10.00
N ILE A 53 27.73 27.82 -8.68
CA ILE A 53 28.60 28.70 -7.90
C ILE A 53 29.94 28.02 -7.69
N LYS A 54 31.02 28.71 -8.06
CA LYS A 54 32.41 28.28 -7.92
C LYS A 54 33.00 28.64 -6.55
N SER A 55 32.68 29.82 -6.05
CA SER A 55 33.15 30.28 -4.74
C SER A 55 32.27 31.38 -4.15
N VAL A 56 32.20 31.43 -2.82
CA VAL A 56 31.50 32.45 -2.03
C VAL A 56 32.48 33.12 -1.06
N TYR A 57 32.34 34.43 -0.89
CA TYR A 57 33.09 35.24 0.06
C TYR A 57 32.10 35.90 1.02
N LEU A 58 32.34 35.73 2.31
CA LEU A 58 31.52 36.30 3.38
C LEU A 58 32.39 37.17 4.30
N ASP A 59 31.77 38.21 4.87
CA ASP A 59 32.31 38.93 6.02
C ASP A 59 31.48 38.53 7.26
N VAL A 60 32.16 38.24 8.37
CA VAL A 60 31.52 37.78 9.62
C VAL A 60 31.85 38.73 10.74
N ASN A 61 30.85 39.44 11.26
CA ASN A 61 30.96 40.26 12.45
C ASN A 61 30.60 39.40 13.68
N CYS A 62 31.47 39.37 14.67
CA CYS A 62 31.31 38.56 15.88
C CYS A 62 30.99 39.44 17.09
N PHE A 63 30.01 39.02 17.89
CA PHE A 63 29.57 39.73 19.08
C PHE A 63 29.55 38.80 20.30
N ASP A 64 29.66 39.37 21.50
CA ASP A 64 29.55 38.65 22.75
C ASP A 64 28.09 38.44 23.21
N ASP A 65 27.91 37.89 24.42
CA ASP A 65 26.59 37.64 25.01
C ASP A 65 25.84 38.91 25.41
N THR A 66 26.54 40.04 25.52
CA THR A 66 25.97 41.38 25.70
C THR A 66 25.70 42.11 24.39
N ASN A 67 25.98 41.45 23.25
CA ASN A 67 25.86 41.99 21.90
C ASN A 67 26.86 43.13 21.60
N GLU A 68 27.98 43.20 22.33
CA GLU A 68 29.09 44.08 22.02
C GLU A 68 29.98 43.47 20.93
N PHE A 69 30.48 44.32 20.03
CA PHE A 69 31.32 43.90 18.92
C PHE A 69 32.70 43.44 19.41
N ILE A 70 33.10 42.23 19.03
CA ILE A 70 34.40 41.64 19.36
C ILE A 70 35.39 41.88 18.21
N LYS A 71 35.04 41.39 17.01
CA LYS A 71 35.89 41.46 15.82
C LYS A 71 35.11 41.16 14.55
N ALA A 72 35.69 41.52 13.41
CA ALA A 72 35.25 41.11 12.08
C ALA A 72 36.26 40.14 11.45
N ILE A 73 35.76 39.13 10.75
CA ILE A 73 36.55 38.22 9.92
C ILE A 73 36.12 38.48 8.48
N THR A 74 36.99 39.09 7.68
CA THR A 74 36.69 39.44 6.29
C THR A 74 37.19 38.37 5.32
N ASP A 75 36.59 38.33 4.13
CA ASP A 75 36.97 37.41 3.05
C ASP A 75 36.95 35.92 3.46
N VAL A 76 36.02 35.53 4.34
CA VAL A 76 35.77 34.12 4.66
C VAL A 76 35.37 33.41 3.36
N THR A 77 36.27 32.56 2.87
CA THR A 77 36.15 32.01 1.53
C THR A 77 35.71 30.55 1.56
N TYR A 78 34.63 30.27 0.84
CA TYR A 78 34.21 28.93 0.49
C TYR A 78 34.65 28.66 -0.95
N LEU A 79 35.72 27.87 -1.10
CA LEU A 79 36.36 27.52 -2.38
C LEU A 79 35.88 26.15 -2.89
N VAL A 80 36.00 25.93 -4.20
CA VAL A 80 35.73 24.62 -4.85
C VAL A 80 34.30 24.13 -4.60
N LEU A 81 33.36 25.08 -4.63
CA LEU A 81 31.96 24.72 -4.68
C LEU A 81 31.65 24.30 -6.12
N GLU A 82 31.10 23.10 -6.31
CA GLU A 82 30.24 22.83 -7.47
C GLU A 82 28.79 22.97 -7.00
N ALA A 83 28.48 24.07 -6.29
CA ALA A 83 27.17 24.29 -5.72
C ALA A 83 26.17 24.51 -6.87
N ARG A 84 25.40 23.47 -7.17
CA ARG A 84 24.45 23.44 -8.28
C ARG A 84 23.25 24.33 -7.98
N PRO A 85 22.52 24.78 -9.01
CA PRO A 85 21.25 25.49 -8.80
C PRO A 85 20.33 24.71 -7.85
N GLN A 86 19.67 25.42 -6.94
CA GLN A 86 18.69 24.86 -6.01
C GLN A 86 19.24 23.75 -5.10
N THR A 87 20.50 23.88 -4.66
CA THR A 87 21.12 22.97 -3.69
C THR A 87 21.70 23.73 -2.51
N ASP A 88 21.74 23.06 -1.36
CA ASP A 88 22.44 23.54 -0.18
C ASP A 88 23.94 23.21 -0.19
N PHE A 89 24.73 24.05 0.47
CA PHE A 89 26.17 23.92 0.57
C PHE A 89 26.73 24.71 1.77
N GLY A 90 28.06 24.61 1.99
CA GLY A 90 28.79 25.37 3.02
C GLY A 90 28.83 24.73 4.40
N ASP A 91 27.84 23.89 4.72
CA ASP A 91 27.69 23.27 6.04
C ASP A 91 28.85 22.31 6.40
N ARG A 92 29.71 21.90 5.47
CA ARG A 92 30.87 21.04 5.76
C ARG A 92 32.17 21.79 6.03
N GLN A 93 32.20 23.11 5.84
CA GLN A 93 33.40 23.93 6.04
C GLN A 93 33.21 24.88 7.22
N PRO A 94 33.67 24.50 8.44
CA PRO A 94 33.61 25.38 9.59
C PRO A 94 34.61 26.53 9.47
N VAL A 95 34.21 27.72 9.93
CA VAL A 95 35.01 28.94 9.99
C VAL A 95 35.54 29.07 11.42
N PRO A 96 36.86 28.96 11.65
CA PRO A 96 37.42 29.19 12.97
C PRO A 96 37.24 30.64 13.40
N LEU A 97 36.60 30.85 14.56
CA LEU A 97 36.40 32.19 15.10
C LEU A 97 37.50 32.59 16.09
N GLU A 98 38.30 31.64 16.58
CA GLU A 98 39.46 31.92 17.46
C GLU A 98 39.13 32.81 18.67
N SER A 99 37.91 32.68 19.21
CA SER A 99 37.48 33.38 20.42
C SER A 99 36.38 32.59 21.13
N LEU A 100 36.53 32.42 22.44
CA LEU A 100 35.55 31.75 23.30
C LEU A 100 34.42 32.67 23.77
N GLN A 101 34.54 33.97 23.50
CA GLN A 101 33.58 34.99 23.92
C GLN A 101 32.48 35.21 22.87
N VAL A 102 32.61 34.66 21.66
CA VAL A 102 31.62 34.86 20.59
C VAL A 102 30.33 34.12 20.92
N ALA A 103 29.24 34.86 21.08
CA ALA A 103 27.90 34.33 21.37
C ALA A 103 26.89 34.56 20.23
N SER A 104 27.16 35.51 19.33
CA SER A 104 26.38 35.73 18.11
C SER A 104 27.26 36.22 16.96
N VAL A 105 26.74 36.07 15.74
CA VAL A 105 27.40 36.53 14.51
C VAL A 105 26.39 37.18 13.59
N GLU A 106 26.84 38.20 12.87
CA GLU A 106 26.19 38.73 11.67
C GLU A 106 27.03 38.31 10.46
N ILE A 107 26.38 37.79 9.43
CA ILE A 107 27.04 37.23 8.25
C ILE A 107 26.61 38.05 7.04
N ILE A 108 27.58 38.66 6.36
CA ILE A 108 27.37 39.49 5.19
C ILE A 108 27.91 38.74 3.98
N ILE A 109 27.09 38.60 2.93
CA ILE A 109 27.53 38.00 1.67
C ILE A 109 28.27 39.07 0.88
N SER A 110 29.59 38.98 0.75
CA SER A 110 30.38 40.02 0.09
C SER A 110 30.42 39.82 -1.42
N LYS A 111 30.65 38.59 -1.87
CA LYS A 111 30.85 38.28 -3.30
C LYS A 111 30.57 36.81 -3.63
N VAL A 112 29.99 36.56 -4.80
CA VAL A 112 29.74 35.23 -5.34
C VAL A 112 30.30 35.12 -6.75
N ILE A 113 31.10 34.09 -7.01
CA ILE A 113 31.72 33.83 -8.32
C ILE A 113 31.13 32.55 -8.89
N PHE A 114 30.69 32.59 -10.14
CA PHE A 114 30.10 31.46 -10.85
C PHE A 114 31.14 30.73 -11.72
N THR A 115 30.84 29.50 -12.11
CA THR A 115 31.72 28.69 -12.98
C THR A 115 31.87 29.26 -14.39
N ASP A 116 30.89 30.04 -14.86
CA ASP A 116 30.93 30.77 -16.13
C ASP A 116 31.79 32.05 -16.08
N GLY A 117 32.38 32.36 -14.93
CA GLY A 117 33.23 33.53 -14.72
C GLY A 117 32.49 34.81 -14.36
N THR A 118 31.15 34.81 -14.36
CA THR A 118 30.39 35.97 -13.88
C THR A 118 30.51 36.13 -12.36
N VAL A 119 30.36 37.37 -11.89
CA VAL A 119 30.55 37.73 -10.49
C VAL A 119 29.40 38.60 -10.03
N TRP A 120 28.83 38.26 -8.88
CA TRP A 120 27.90 39.12 -8.14
C TRP A 120 28.61 39.71 -6.93
N ASN A 121 28.42 41.01 -6.67
CA ASN A 121 29.07 41.73 -5.57
C ASN A 121 28.02 42.49 -4.75
N ASN A 122 28.12 42.38 -3.43
CA ASN A 122 27.37 43.19 -2.48
C ASN A 122 28.15 44.48 -2.17
N SER A 123 27.99 45.48 -3.04
CA SER A 123 28.78 46.72 -2.95
C SER A 123 28.47 47.51 -1.68
N ASP A 124 27.24 47.43 -1.19
CA ASP A 124 26.75 48.16 -0.03
C ASP A 124 27.10 47.46 1.30
N LYS A 125 27.60 46.22 1.24
CA LYS A 125 27.96 45.39 2.39
C LYS A 125 26.82 45.19 3.39
N GLU A 126 25.59 45.11 2.89
CA GLU A 126 24.41 44.90 3.73
C GLU A 126 24.17 43.41 3.97
N ALA A 127 23.77 43.04 5.20
CA ALA A 127 23.36 41.66 5.52
C ALA A 127 21.98 41.28 4.91
N GLY A 128 21.22 42.28 4.46
CA GLY A 128 19.83 42.14 4.02
C GLY A 128 18.85 42.64 5.07
N ILE A 129 17.56 42.60 4.73
CA ILE A 129 16.47 43.08 5.58
C ILE A 129 15.56 41.94 6.01
N ILE A 130 15.03 42.02 7.23
CA ILE A 130 13.95 41.13 7.65
C ILE A 130 12.64 41.70 7.12
N LEU A 131 11.99 40.96 6.23
CA LEU A 131 10.69 41.34 5.71
C LEU A 131 9.59 41.07 6.76
N ALA A 132 8.45 41.75 6.60
CA ALA A 132 7.26 41.46 7.39
C ALA A 132 6.85 39.98 7.28
N GLU A 133 6.15 39.47 8.29
CA GLU A 133 5.69 38.08 8.28
C GLU A 133 4.70 37.82 7.15
N GLN A 134 4.90 36.72 6.43
CA GLN A 134 4.01 36.27 5.37
C GLN A 134 2.81 35.52 5.98
N GLU A 135 1.62 35.71 5.41
CA GLU A 135 0.40 34.99 5.83
C GLU A 135 0.59 33.47 5.65
N VAL A 136 0.44 32.72 6.73
CA VAL A 136 0.57 31.25 6.73
C VAL A 136 -0.71 30.62 6.17
N ILE A 137 -0.56 29.53 5.39
CA ILE A 137 -1.71 28.71 5.00
C ILE A 137 -2.11 27.84 6.21
N ASP A 138 -3.27 28.12 6.80
CA ASP A 138 -3.80 27.32 7.90
C ASP A 138 -4.26 25.94 7.39
N HIS A 139 -3.75 24.89 8.03
CA HIS A 139 -4.12 23.51 7.72
C HIS A 139 -5.57 23.16 8.08
N ASN A 140 -6.22 23.99 8.90
CA ASN A 140 -7.63 23.84 9.28
C ASN A 140 -8.59 24.63 8.38
N ASP A 141 -8.08 25.39 7.40
CA ASP A 141 -8.92 26.12 6.44
C ASP A 141 -9.62 25.14 5.48
N ASP A 142 -10.90 25.39 5.18
CA ASP A 142 -11.69 24.61 4.22
C ASP A 142 -11.05 24.53 2.82
N LEU A 143 -10.20 25.49 2.46
CA LEU A 143 -9.46 25.53 1.20
C LEU A 143 -8.20 24.65 1.21
N TYR A 144 -7.70 24.22 2.37
CA TYR A 144 -6.41 23.54 2.47
C TYR A 144 -6.35 22.25 1.65
N GLU A 145 -7.42 21.44 1.68
CA GLU A 145 -7.51 20.24 0.85
C GLU A 145 -7.45 20.55 -0.65
N GLN A 146 -8.08 21.66 -1.07
CA GLN A 146 -8.01 22.08 -2.47
C GLN A 146 -6.61 22.58 -2.84
N ILE A 147 -5.97 23.35 -1.96
CA ILE A 147 -4.58 23.81 -2.15
C ILE A 147 -3.67 22.60 -2.35
N LYS A 148 -3.74 21.58 -1.49
CA LYS A 148 -2.94 20.35 -1.66
C LYS A 148 -3.13 19.71 -3.04
N ARG A 149 -4.37 19.66 -3.57
CA ARG A 149 -4.66 19.12 -4.90
C ARG A 149 -4.01 19.92 -6.02
N GLU A 150 -4.04 21.26 -5.97
CA GLU A 150 -3.40 22.11 -6.99
C GLU A 150 -1.87 21.93 -7.01
N PHE A 151 -1.27 21.57 -5.88
CA PHE A 151 0.18 21.38 -5.74
C PHE A 151 0.67 19.95 -6.03
N ILE A 152 -0.23 19.01 -6.37
CA ILE A 152 0.18 17.66 -6.80
C ILE A 152 1.07 17.77 -8.04
N GLY A 153 2.26 17.17 -7.97
CA GLY A 153 3.25 17.21 -9.05
C GLY A 153 4.01 18.53 -9.19
N LYS A 154 3.84 19.48 -8.25
CA LYS A 154 4.67 20.70 -8.16
C LYS A 154 5.85 20.46 -7.21
N LYS A 155 6.98 21.12 -7.49
CA LYS A 155 8.18 21.09 -6.62
C LYS A 155 8.03 21.88 -5.33
N ALA A 156 7.05 22.79 -5.26
CA ALA A 156 6.85 23.66 -4.12
C ALA A 156 5.93 23.02 -3.07
N ILE A 157 6.26 23.23 -1.80
CA ILE A 157 5.39 22.89 -0.67
C ILE A 157 4.62 24.16 -0.27
N PRO A 158 3.28 24.13 -0.23
CA PRO A 158 2.50 25.32 0.08
C PRO A 158 2.43 25.58 1.59
N CYS A 159 3.31 26.43 2.09
CA CYS A 159 3.37 26.82 3.51
C CYS A 159 2.73 28.19 3.77
N TYR A 160 2.81 29.09 2.80
CA TYR A 160 2.39 30.49 2.93
C TYR A 160 1.54 30.93 1.73
N TRP A 161 0.67 31.91 1.94
CA TRP A 161 -0.07 32.53 0.85
C TRP A 161 0.87 33.35 -0.04
N PHE A 162 0.61 33.32 -1.35
CA PHE A 162 1.37 34.14 -2.28
C PHE A 162 1.22 35.62 -1.92
N GLU A 163 2.34 36.33 -1.91
CA GLU A 163 2.36 37.76 -1.58
C GLU A 163 3.10 38.54 -2.65
N ASN A 164 2.51 39.67 -3.05
CA ASN A 164 3.10 40.60 -4.00
C ASN A 164 3.32 41.95 -3.30
N GLY A 165 4.58 42.26 -3.02
CA GLY A 165 5.00 43.54 -2.45
C GLY A 165 5.44 44.52 -3.54
N GLU A 166 5.86 45.72 -3.11
CA GLU A 166 6.24 46.81 -4.02
C GLU A 166 7.44 46.44 -4.91
N ASN A 167 8.49 45.87 -4.33
CA ASN A 167 9.75 45.56 -5.02
C ASN A 167 10.09 44.06 -5.05
N TYR A 168 9.22 43.23 -4.47
CA TYR A 168 9.43 41.78 -4.35
C TYR A 168 8.10 41.03 -4.39
N TRP A 169 8.17 39.72 -4.58
CA TRP A 169 7.07 38.80 -4.32
C TRP A 169 7.55 37.62 -3.48
N ARG A 170 6.73 37.12 -2.55
CA ARG A 170 7.02 35.93 -1.77
C ARG A 170 6.27 34.72 -2.30
N CYS A 171 7.04 33.67 -2.52
CA CYS A 171 6.53 32.37 -2.92
C CYS A 171 5.81 31.69 -1.75
N THR A 172 4.99 30.69 -2.06
CA THR A 172 4.33 29.84 -1.05
C THR A 172 5.30 29.01 -0.18
N CYS A 173 6.56 28.89 -0.59
CA CYS A 173 7.61 28.24 0.21
C CYS A 173 8.34 29.22 1.16
N GLY A 174 7.92 30.50 1.19
CA GLY A 174 8.54 31.54 2.03
C GLY A 174 9.67 32.31 1.37
N GLN A 175 10.15 31.92 0.19
CA GLN A 175 11.24 32.62 -0.48
C GLN A 175 10.75 33.94 -1.10
N ALA A 176 11.43 35.04 -0.75
CA ALA A 176 11.28 36.32 -1.43
C ALA A 176 12.12 36.38 -2.71
N ASN A 177 11.53 36.94 -3.75
CA ASN A 177 12.11 37.11 -5.08
C ASN A 177 11.91 38.56 -5.52
N SER A 178 12.85 39.12 -6.29
CA SER A 178 12.61 40.43 -6.91
C SER A 178 11.50 40.35 -7.96
N ASN A 179 10.83 41.47 -8.21
CA ASN A 179 9.71 41.52 -9.16
C ASN A 179 10.10 41.24 -10.62
N GLU A 180 11.40 41.28 -10.93
CA GLU A 180 11.95 40.94 -12.25
C GLU A 180 12.03 39.42 -12.50
N VAL A 181 12.01 38.62 -11.43
CA VAL A 181 12.13 37.17 -11.50
C VAL A 181 10.75 36.52 -11.64
N LEU A 182 10.59 35.66 -12.65
CA LEU A 182 9.32 34.99 -12.98
C LEU A 182 9.10 33.64 -12.28
N THR A 183 10.15 33.07 -11.70
CA THR A 183 10.13 31.75 -11.03
C THR A 183 10.77 31.85 -9.66
N CYS A 184 10.23 31.16 -8.67
CA CYS A 184 10.81 31.18 -7.33
C CYS A 184 12.24 30.62 -7.37
N SER A 185 13.22 31.42 -6.93
CA SER A 185 14.63 31.06 -6.91
C SER A 185 14.95 29.88 -5.97
N TYR A 186 14.03 29.54 -5.07
CA TYR A 186 14.18 28.43 -4.13
C TYR A 186 13.52 27.13 -4.61
N CYS A 187 12.21 27.16 -4.91
CA CYS A 187 11.46 25.94 -5.26
C CYS A 187 11.11 25.83 -6.75
N GLY A 188 11.44 26.83 -7.56
CA GLY A 188 11.26 26.82 -9.01
C GLY A 188 9.83 27.05 -9.51
N ILE A 189 8.86 27.30 -8.64
CA ILE A 189 7.47 27.51 -9.08
C ILE A 189 7.29 28.88 -9.74
N GLU A 190 6.49 28.92 -10.81
CA GLU A 190 6.21 30.14 -11.57
C GLU A 190 5.33 31.12 -10.76
N LYS A 191 5.69 32.40 -10.78
CA LYS A 191 4.94 33.51 -10.15
C LYS A 191 3.51 33.57 -10.68
N THR A 192 3.36 33.58 -11.99
CA THR A 192 2.05 33.67 -12.67
C THR A 192 1.16 32.46 -12.37
N TRP A 193 1.77 31.29 -12.16
CA TRP A 193 1.03 30.11 -11.73
C TRP A 193 0.50 30.29 -10.31
N LEU A 194 1.33 30.76 -9.37
CA LEU A 194 0.91 31.03 -7.98
C LEU A 194 -0.21 32.08 -7.93
N GLU A 195 -0.05 33.20 -8.63
CA GLU A 195 -1.05 34.27 -8.70
C GLU A 195 -2.42 33.76 -9.15
N LYS A 196 -2.43 32.81 -10.10
CA LYS A 196 -3.65 32.25 -10.66
C LYS A 196 -4.26 31.13 -9.80
N HIS A 197 -3.43 30.25 -9.24
CA HIS A 197 -3.90 28.99 -8.63
C HIS A 197 -3.91 29.03 -7.10
N LEU A 198 -3.07 29.85 -6.48
CA LEU A 198 -3.09 30.12 -5.03
C LEU A 198 -3.89 31.41 -4.74
N ASN A 199 -5.04 31.52 -5.39
CA ASN A 199 -5.98 32.62 -5.27
C ASN A 199 -7.30 32.12 -4.66
N LYS A 200 -7.83 32.82 -3.65
CA LYS A 200 -9.02 32.37 -2.90
C LYS A 200 -10.25 32.19 -3.81
N ASP A 201 -10.50 33.08 -4.77
CA ASP A 201 -11.63 32.96 -5.70
C ASP A 201 -11.48 31.77 -6.64
N TYR A 202 -10.27 31.55 -7.17
CA TYR A 202 -9.95 30.38 -7.98
C TYR A 202 -10.17 29.09 -7.18
N LEU A 203 -9.62 29.01 -5.96
CA LEU A 203 -9.73 27.83 -5.10
C LEU A 203 -11.18 27.52 -4.75
N LEU A 204 -11.96 28.53 -4.34
CA LEU A 204 -13.39 28.38 -4.07
C LEU A 204 -14.16 27.87 -5.29
N LYS A 205 -13.80 28.33 -6.51
CA LYS A 205 -14.39 27.82 -7.74
C LYS A 205 -14.03 26.35 -7.97
N GLN A 206 -12.80 25.93 -7.73
CA GLN A 206 -12.41 24.52 -7.87
C GLN A 206 -13.07 23.63 -6.82
N VAL A 207 -13.20 24.09 -5.57
CA VAL A 207 -13.95 23.39 -4.52
C VAL A 207 -15.38 23.11 -4.97
N ARG A 208 -16.08 24.13 -5.49
CA ARG A 208 -17.45 23.97 -6.01
C ARG A 208 -17.52 22.95 -7.14
N ARG A 209 -16.60 23.04 -8.12
CA ARG A 209 -16.54 22.09 -9.24
C ARG A 209 -16.32 20.65 -8.77
N TYR A 210 -15.46 20.45 -7.77
CA TYR A 210 -15.20 19.13 -7.21
C TYR A 210 -16.43 18.58 -6.51
N GLN A 211 -17.08 19.38 -5.66
CA GLN A 211 -18.31 18.99 -4.96
C GLN A 211 -19.46 18.67 -5.93
N GLU A 212 -19.62 19.46 -7.00
CA GLU A 212 -20.61 19.21 -8.06
C GLU A 212 -20.33 17.89 -8.82
N ALA A 213 -19.06 17.62 -9.14
CA ALA A 213 -18.65 16.39 -9.81
C ALA A 213 -18.89 15.15 -8.92
N GLU A 214 -18.56 15.24 -7.64
CA GLU A 214 -18.80 14.20 -6.65
C GLU A 214 -20.30 13.92 -6.48
N LEU A 215 -21.11 14.98 -6.38
CA LEU A 215 -22.57 14.85 -6.29
C LEU A 215 -23.14 14.20 -7.57
N LEU A 216 -22.64 14.56 -8.74
CA LEU A 216 -23.06 13.96 -10.01
C LEU A 216 -22.69 12.47 -10.09
N GLN A 217 -21.49 12.10 -9.62
CA GLN A 217 -21.04 10.71 -9.57
C GLN A 217 -21.92 9.89 -8.63
N ARG A 218 -22.21 10.41 -7.42
CA ARG A 218 -23.13 9.77 -6.48
C ARG A 218 -24.52 9.56 -7.07
N LYS A 219 -25.08 10.57 -7.76
CA LYS A 219 -26.38 10.44 -8.44
C LYS A 219 -26.37 9.35 -9.51
N LYS A 220 -25.30 9.26 -10.31
CA LYS A 220 -25.14 8.19 -11.32
C LYS A 220 -25.06 6.81 -10.69
N GLU A 221 -24.37 6.69 -9.56
CA GLU A 221 -24.25 5.43 -8.82
C GLU A 221 -25.58 5.03 -8.19
N GLU A 222 -26.30 5.97 -7.57
CA GLU A 222 -27.66 5.76 -7.04
C GLU A 222 -28.63 5.35 -8.16
N GLU A 223 -28.60 6.01 -9.32
CA GLU A 223 -29.42 5.65 -10.49
C GLU A 223 -29.06 4.25 -11.03
N TYR A 224 -27.77 3.90 -11.06
CA TYR A 224 -27.31 2.57 -11.47
C TYR A 224 -27.81 1.47 -10.52
N ILE A 225 -27.70 1.69 -9.20
CA ILE A 225 -28.20 0.77 -8.19
C ILE A 225 -29.72 0.61 -8.30
N GLN A 226 -30.45 1.70 -8.51
CA GLN A 226 -31.91 1.66 -8.69
C GLN A 226 -32.29 0.86 -9.94
N LYS A 227 -31.65 1.11 -11.08
CA LYS A 227 -31.90 0.35 -12.33
C LYS A 227 -31.66 -1.14 -12.14
N ARG A 228 -30.55 -1.50 -11.49
CA ARG A 228 -30.23 -2.90 -11.19
C ARG A 228 -31.29 -3.55 -10.28
N ALA A 229 -31.74 -2.86 -9.24
CA ALA A 229 -32.80 -3.35 -8.35
C ALA A 229 -34.14 -3.52 -9.09
N GLU A 230 -34.49 -2.62 -10.02
CA GLU A 230 -35.69 -2.73 -10.86
C GLU A 230 -35.59 -3.92 -11.83
N GLU A 231 -34.42 -4.20 -12.40
CA GLU A 231 -34.17 -5.37 -13.25
C GLU A 231 -34.27 -6.67 -12.45
N GLU A 232 -33.64 -6.75 -11.28
CA GLU A 232 -33.74 -7.90 -10.37
C GLU A 232 -35.21 -8.16 -9.95
N LEU A 233 -35.98 -7.11 -9.68
CA LEU A 233 -37.41 -7.24 -9.38
C LEU A 233 -38.23 -7.75 -10.58
N LYS A 234 -37.90 -7.32 -11.81
CA LYS A 234 -38.55 -7.83 -13.03
C LYS A 234 -38.25 -9.31 -13.24
N ILE A 235 -36.99 -9.74 -13.06
CA ILE A 235 -36.58 -11.15 -13.14
C ILE A 235 -37.34 -11.96 -12.10
N LYS A 236 -37.39 -11.50 -10.85
CA LYS A 236 -38.14 -12.18 -9.77
C LYS A 236 -39.63 -12.32 -10.09
N LYS A 237 -40.27 -11.28 -10.63
CA LYS A 237 -41.67 -11.35 -11.07
C LYS A 237 -41.87 -12.36 -12.21
N GLN A 238 -40.97 -12.39 -13.19
CA GLN A 238 -41.02 -13.37 -14.28
C GLN A 238 -40.87 -14.80 -13.78
N GLU A 239 -39.98 -15.03 -12.81
CA GLU A 239 -39.82 -16.34 -12.15
C GLU A 239 -41.09 -16.74 -11.39
N GLU A 240 -41.68 -15.82 -10.62
CA GLU A 240 -42.94 -16.05 -9.89
C GLU A 240 -44.11 -16.36 -10.84
N GLU A 241 -44.23 -15.64 -11.97
CA GLU A 241 -45.22 -15.90 -13.01
C GLU A 241 -45.02 -17.28 -13.66
N LEU A 242 -43.77 -17.64 -13.99
CA LEU A 242 -43.43 -18.95 -14.55
C LEU A 242 -43.76 -20.08 -13.57
N ILE A 243 -43.46 -19.90 -12.28
CA ILE A 243 -43.82 -20.85 -11.23
C ILE A 243 -45.34 -20.96 -11.11
N ALA A 244 -46.07 -19.85 -11.16
CA ALA A 244 -47.54 -19.84 -11.11
C ALA A 244 -48.17 -20.53 -12.32
N GLU A 245 -47.61 -20.35 -13.52
CA GLU A 245 -48.05 -21.02 -14.75
C GLU A 245 -47.78 -22.53 -14.68
N LYS A 246 -46.57 -22.94 -14.27
CA LYS A 246 -46.24 -24.34 -14.01
C LYS A 246 -47.23 -24.93 -13.02
N ASN A 247 -47.53 -24.25 -11.91
CA ASN A 247 -48.50 -24.71 -10.91
C ASN A 247 -49.92 -24.86 -11.47
N LYS A 248 -50.39 -23.96 -12.35
CA LYS A 248 -51.68 -24.08 -13.04
C LYS A 248 -51.71 -25.29 -13.99
N ASN A 249 -50.64 -25.50 -14.77
CA ASN A 249 -50.52 -26.62 -15.69
C ASN A 249 -50.42 -27.96 -14.95
N THR A 250 -49.67 -28.02 -13.85
CA THR A 250 -49.60 -29.16 -12.94
C THR A 250 -50.98 -29.47 -12.35
N LYS A 251 -51.75 -28.47 -11.88
CA LYS A 251 -53.13 -28.69 -11.39
C LYS A 251 -54.07 -29.21 -12.48
N ARG A 252 -53.96 -28.73 -13.73
CA ARG A 252 -54.73 -29.24 -14.88
C ARG A 252 -54.36 -30.69 -15.21
N MET A 253 -53.08 -31.02 -15.18
CA MET A 253 -52.58 -32.38 -15.35
C MET A 253 -53.07 -33.31 -14.24
N ILE A 254 -52.96 -32.90 -12.98
CA ILE A 254 -53.48 -33.66 -11.83
C ILE A 254 -54.98 -33.93 -11.98
N LYS A 255 -55.79 -32.96 -12.45
CA LYS A 255 -57.23 -33.17 -12.68
C LYS A 255 -57.52 -34.21 -13.78
N LYS A 256 -56.72 -34.27 -14.84
CA LYS A 256 -56.82 -35.31 -15.89
C LYS A 256 -56.34 -36.68 -15.37
N VAL A 257 -55.29 -36.68 -14.56
CA VAL A 257 -54.72 -37.88 -13.93
C VAL A 257 -55.70 -38.46 -12.90
N ILE A 258 -56.44 -37.64 -12.13
CA ILE A 258 -57.48 -38.11 -11.19
C ILE A 258 -58.63 -38.83 -11.91
N ILE A 259 -59.04 -38.37 -13.09
CA ILE A 259 -60.08 -39.02 -13.93
C ILE A 259 -59.57 -40.34 -14.53
N ALA A 260 -58.28 -40.42 -14.86
CA ALA A 260 -57.65 -41.68 -15.27
C ALA A 260 -57.46 -42.66 -14.09
N ILE A 261 -57.16 -42.13 -12.90
CA ILE A 261 -56.99 -42.89 -11.65
C ILE A 261 -58.32 -43.48 -11.17
N SER A 262 -59.47 -42.82 -11.34
CA SER A 262 -60.77 -43.39 -10.94
C SER A 262 -61.16 -44.62 -11.77
N VAL A 263 -60.80 -44.66 -13.05
CA VAL A 263 -60.93 -45.84 -13.93
C VAL A 263 -59.94 -46.93 -13.52
N PHE A 264 -58.75 -46.53 -13.06
CA PHE A 264 -57.70 -47.44 -12.60
C PHE A 264 -57.96 -48.01 -11.20
N ILE A 265 -58.67 -47.29 -10.31
CA ILE A 265 -59.05 -47.74 -8.96
C ILE A 265 -60.04 -48.92 -9.00
N ALA A 266 -60.95 -48.97 -9.99
CA ALA A 266 -61.82 -50.13 -10.22
C ALA A 266 -61.01 -51.40 -10.57
N ILE A 267 -59.85 -51.25 -11.22
CA ILE A 267 -58.92 -52.33 -11.55
C ILE A 267 -58.01 -52.66 -10.35
N ILE A 268 -57.69 -51.68 -9.50
CA ILE A 268 -56.86 -51.85 -8.30
C ILE A 268 -57.61 -52.50 -7.14
N ALA A 269 -58.94 -52.37 -7.01
CA ALA A 269 -59.69 -53.08 -5.97
C ALA A 269 -59.49 -54.61 -6.04
N ALA A 270 -59.28 -55.15 -7.24
CA ALA A 270 -58.89 -56.56 -7.45
C ALA A 270 -57.41 -56.85 -7.11
N ASN A 271 -56.54 -55.84 -7.14
CA ASN A 271 -55.10 -55.94 -6.84
C ASN A 271 -54.71 -55.43 -5.43
N ALA A 272 -55.65 -54.95 -4.62
CA ALA A 272 -55.38 -54.30 -3.33
C ALA A 272 -54.88 -55.28 -2.25
N GLY A 273 -55.16 -56.59 -2.39
CA GLY A 273 -54.53 -57.63 -1.56
C GLY A 273 -53.03 -57.81 -1.84
N TYR A 274 -52.56 -57.43 -3.04
CA TYR A 274 -51.16 -57.58 -3.47
C TYR A 274 -50.29 -56.39 -3.04
N LYS A 275 -50.83 -55.15 -3.08
CA LYS A 275 -50.06 -53.92 -2.87
C LYS A 275 -49.67 -53.60 -1.43
N ASN A 276 -50.46 -53.99 -0.43
CA ASN A 276 -50.29 -53.46 0.94
C ASN A 276 -49.32 -54.25 1.83
N VAL A 277 -48.75 -55.36 1.34
CA VAL A 277 -47.79 -56.17 2.09
C VAL A 277 -46.56 -56.54 1.27
N LEU A 278 -46.74 -56.96 0.01
CA LEU A 278 -45.64 -57.55 -0.78
C LEU A 278 -44.73 -56.49 -1.45
N SER A 279 -45.31 -55.37 -1.92
CA SER A 279 -44.57 -54.36 -2.70
C SER A 279 -43.51 -53.58 -1.89
N PRO A 280 -43.77 -53.07 -0.68
CA PRO A 280 -42.74 -52.35 0.10
C PRO A 280 -41.61 -53.27 0.57
N LEU A 281 -41.91 -54.54 0.85
CA LEU A 281 -40.92 -55.54 1.29
C LEU A 281 -39.94 -55.92 0.16
N ILE A 282 -40.43 -56.08 -1.07
CA ILE A 282 -39.58 -56.37 -2.24
C ILE A 282 -38.65 -55.17 -2.52
N SER A 283 -39.18 -53.94 -2.52
CA SER A 283 -38.37 -52.73 -2.73
C SER A 283 -37.33 -52.54 -1.62
N TYR A 284 -37.70 -52.81 -0.37
CA TYR A 284 -36.77 -52.78 0.77
C TYR A 284 -35.62 -53.77 0.57
N ASN A 285 -35.93 -55.02 0.24
CA ASN A 285 -34.90 -56.05 0.04
C ASN A 285 -34.04 -55.77 -1.20
N LYS A 286 -34.60 -55.14 -2.24
CA LYS A 286 -33.82 -54.68 -3.40
C LYS A 286 -32.82 -53.57 -3.01
N ALA A 287 -33.26 -52.56 -2.25
CA ALA A 287 -32.40 -51.48 -1.79
C ALA A 287 -31.28 -51.99 -0.87
N ILE A 288 -31.58 -52.97 0.00
CA ILE A 288 -30.56 -53.65 0.82
C ILE A 288 -29.55 -54.38 -0.07
N ARG A 289 -29.97 -55.13 -1.09
CA ARG A 289 -29.04 -55.79 -2.02
C ARG A 289 -28.15 -54.80 -2.76
N LEU A 290 -28.70 -53.67 -3.20
CA LEU A 290 -27.91 -52.60 -3.84
C LEU A 290 -26.90 -52.00 -2.87
N TYR A 291 -27.31 -51.75 -1.63
CA TYR A 291 -26.40 -51.31 -0.57
C TYR A 291 -25.27 -52.33 -0.32
N ASP A 292 -25.60 -53.62 -0.20
CA ASP A 292 -24.63 -54.71 0.01
C ASP A 292 -23.68 -54.86 -1.20
N ASN A 293 -24.17 -54.59 -2.41
CA ASN A 293 -23.39 -54.55 -3.64
C ASN A 293 -22.58 -53.25 -3.83
N LYS A 294 -22.64 -52.31 -2.86
CA LYS A 294 -22.00 -50.99 -2.91
C LYS A 294 -22.52 -50.06 -4.01
N ASP A 295 -23.72 -50.31 -4.52
CA ASP A 295 -24.45 -49.45 -5.45
C ASP A 295 -25.26 -48.40 -4.66
N TYR A 296 -24.53 -47.62 -3.87
CA TYR A 296 -25.12 -46.73 -2.87
C TYR A 296 -26.03 -45.64 -3.46
N GLY A 297 -25.71 -45.12 -4.65
CA GLY A 297 -26.55 -44.13 -5.34
C GLY A 297 -27.96 -44.66 -5.64
N GLU A 298 -28.06 -45.87 -6.20
CA GLU A 298 -29.35 -46.53 -6.48
C GLU A 298 -30.06 -46.92 -5.18
N ALA A 299 -29.32 -47.38 -4.17
CA ALA A 299 -29.89 -47.69 -2.87
C ALA A 299 -30.56 -46.47 -2.21
N ILE A 300 -29.91 -45.29 -2.25
CA ILE A 300 -30.46 -44.02 -1.74
C ILE A 300 -31.77 -43.66 -2.43
N GLU A 301 -31.84 -43.78 -3.76
CA GLU A 301 -33.05 -43.46 -4.53
C GLU A 301 -34.22 -44.36 -4.13
N ILE A 302 -33.98 -45.68 -4.02
CA ILE A 302 -35.04 -46.61 -3.63
C ILE A 302 -35.46 -46.35 -2.17
N PHE A 303 -34.53 -46.20 -1.22
CA PHE A 303 -34.89 -45.92 0.17
C PHE A 303 -35.67 -44.60 0.33
N SER A 304 -35.34 -43.56 -0.43
CA SER A 304 -36.02 -42.24 -0.36
C SER A 304 -37.49 -42.31 -0.78
N ASN A 305 -37.84 -43.22 -1.69
CA ASN A 305 -39.22 -43.40 -2.18
C ASN A 305 -40.11 -44.23 -1.24
N MET A 306 -39.59 -44.68 -0.09
CA MET A 306 -40.28 -45.64 0.79
C MET A 306 -41.03 -45.02 1.96
N ASN A 307 -41.10 -43.69 2.05
CA ASN A 307 -41.87 -42.93 3.06
C ASN A 307 -41.71 -43.44 4.51
N GLY A 308 -40.48 -43.80 4.90
CA GLY A 308 -40.18 -44.27 6.27
C GLY A 308 -40.55 -45.73 6.55
N TYR A 309 -40.79 -46.56 5.53
CA TYR A 309 -40.96 -48.00 5.71
C TYR A 309 -39.71 -48.65 6.33
N LYS A 310 -39.88 -49.40 7.42
CA LYS A 310 -38.77 -49.96 8.25
C LYS A 310 -37.78 -48.86 8.67
N ASN A 311 -36.47 -49.13 8.66
CA ASN A 311 -35.42 -48.14 8.93
C ASN A 311 -34.86 -47.52 7.64
N SER A 312 -35.67 -47.37 6.59
CA SER A 312 -35.25 -46.77 5.30
C SER A 312 -34.57 -45.42 5.46
N GLN A 313 -35.00 -44.59 6.42
CA GLN A 313 -34.32 -43.31 6.69
C GLN A 313 -32.91 -43.46 7.27
N GLU A 314 -32.70 -44.41 8.18
CA GLU A 314 -31.36 -44.74 8.68
C GLU A 314 -30.48 -45.30 7.55
N MET A 315 -31.06 -46.14 6.70
CA MET A 315 -30.36 -46.70 5.54
C MET A 315 -29.97 -45.64 4.50
N ILE A 316 -30.74 -44.56 4.33
CA ILE A 316 -30.34 -43.42 3.49
C ILE A 316 -29.08 -42.78 4.06
N THR A 317 -29.06 -42.46 5.35
CA THR A 317 -27.89 -41.86 6.00
C THR A 317 -26.66 -42.75 5.86
N ARG A 318 -26.78 -44.06 6.16
CA ARG A 318 -25.70 -45.03 5.98
C ARG A 318 -25.22 -45.13 4.53
N SER A 319 -26.15 -45.15 3.58
CA SER A 319 -25.82 -45.23 2.15
C SER A 319 -25.08 -43.98 1.66
N ILE A 320 -25.51 -42.78 2.08
CA ILE A 320 -24.82 -41.52 1.73
C ILE A 320 -23.40 -41.52 2.30
N TYR A 321 -23.24 -41.90 3.56
CA TYR A 321 -21.94 -41.96 4.21
C TYR A 321 -20.98 -42.96 3.53
N GLN A 322 -21.43 -44.19 3.28
CA GLN A 322 -20.64 -45.20 2.57
C GLN A 322 -20.35 -44.80 1.11
N TYR A 323 -21.27 -44.06 0.47
CA TYR A 323 -21.03 -43.53 -0.87
C TYR A 323 -19.93 -42.47 -0.87
N GLY A 324 -19.95 -41.56 0.11
CA GLY A 324 -18.88 -40.58 0.32
C GLY A 324 -17.51 -41.25 0.50
N ILE A 325 -17.44 -42.32 1.32
CA ILE A 325 -16.21 -43.10 1.49
C ILE A 325 -15.75 -43.73 0.17
N LYS A 326 -16.66 -44.37 -0.57
CA LYS A 326 -16.35 -44.97 -1.89
C LYS A 326 -15.80 -43.92 -2.87
N LEU A 327 -16.38 -42.73 -2.91
CA LEU A 327 -15.93 -41.62 -3.77
C LEU A 327 -14.56 -41.07 -3.32
N LEU A 328 -14.33 -40.99 -2.01
CA LEU A 328 -13.04 -40.60 -1.45
C LEU A 328 -11.96 -41.62 -1.84
N GLU A 329 -12.25 -42.91 -1.73
CA GLU A 329 -11.36 -44.00 -2.14
C GLU A 329 -11.11 -44.04 -3.65
N SER A 330 -12.06 -43.59 -4.48
CA SER A 330 -11.88 -43.46 -5.93
C SER A 330 -11.15 -42.18 -6.36
N GLY A 331 -10.83 -41.28 -5.43
CA GLY A 331 -10.17 -40.00 -5.71
C GLY A 331 -11.11 -38.90 -6.20
N GLU A 332 -12.42 -39.10 -6.13
CA GLU A 332 -13.46 -38.14 -6.49
C GLU A 332 -13.82 -37.25 -5.29
N TYR A 333 -12.84 -36.47 -4.81
CA TYR A 333 -12.91 -35.77 -3.52
C TYR A 333 -14.04 -34.73 -3.45
N GLU A 334 -14.30 -33.99 -4.54
CA GLU A 334 -15.37 -33.00 -4.61
C GLU A 334 -16.76 -33.66 -4.55
N SER A 335 -16.96 -34.77 -5.28
CA SER A 335 -18.17 -35.58 -5.20
C SER A 335 -18.36 -36.16 -3.80
N ALA A 336 -17.27 -36.61 -3.17
CA ALA A 336 -17.29 -37.12 -1.80
C ALA A 336 -17.71 -36.05 -0.78
N LEU A 337 -17.15 -34.82 -0.87
CA LEU A 337 -17.57 -33.68 -0.04
C LEU A 337 -19.06 -33.39 -0.18
N GLN A 338 -19.61 -33.46 -1.39
CA GLN A 338 -21.04 -33.25 -1.62
C GLN A 338 -21.89 -34.32 -0.91
N GLN A 339 -21.45 -35.58 -0.86
CA GLN A 339 -22.19 -36.62 -0.13
C GLN A 339 -22.06 -36.41 1.38
N PHE A 340 -20.86 -36.16 1.89
CA PHE A 340 -20.64 -35.92 3.32
C PHE A 340 -21.41 -34.70 3.84
N GLY A 341 -21.53 -33.64 3.05
CA GLY A 341 -22.34 -32.47 3.40
C GLY A 341 -23.85 -32.72 3.54
N LYS A 342 -24.36 -33.87 3.08
CA LYS A 342 -25.78 -34.25 3.24
C LYS A 342 -26.09 -34.93 4.59
N VAL A 343 -25.05 -35.37 5.32
CA VAL A 343 -25.19 -36.14 6.56
C VAL A 343 -24.34 -35.48 7.67
N GLU A 344 -24.83 -34.35 8.17
CA GLU A 344 -24.16 -33.60 9.23
C GLU A 344 -24.12 -34.40 10.55
N SER A 345 -22.97 -34.41 11.22
CA SER A 345 -22.76 -35.08 12.53
C SER A 345 -23.00 -36.60 12.56
N TYR A 346 -22.92 -37.28 11.41
CA TYR A 346 -23.02 -38.74 11.34
C TYR A 346 -21.62 -39.39 11.37
N GLU A 347 -21.38 -40.31 12.33
CA GLU A 347 -20.10 -41.02 12.51
C GLU A 347 -18.88 -40.06 12.50
N ASP A 348 -17.84 -40.37 11.73
CA ASP A 348 -16.61 -39.62 11.55
C ASP A 348 -16.62 -38.78 10.25
N THR A 349 -17.80 -38.43 9.73
CA THR A 349 -17.97 -37.64 8.49
C THR A 349 -17.10 -36.38 8.48
N ASN A 350 -16.94 -35.71 9.62
CA ASN A 350 -16.05 -34.54 9.74
C ASN A 350 -14.58 -34.87 9.45
N SER A 351 -14.11 -36.05 9.87
CA SER A 351 -12.75 -36.54 9.57
C SER A 351 -12.57 -36.75 8.07
N TYR A 352 -13.57 -37.35 7.39
CA TYR A 352 -13.52 -37.53 5.95
C TYR A 352 -13.62 -36.22 5.16
N ILE A 353 -14.39 -35.24 5.63
CA ILE A 353 -14.43 -33.90 5.04
C ILE A 353 -13.03 -33.28 5.09
N ILE A 354 -12.37 -33.32 6.25
CA ILE A 354 -10.98 -32.84 6.41
C ILE A 354 -10.04 -33.57 5.45
N LYS A 355 -10.16 -34.90 5.32
CA LYS A 355 -9.35 -35.70 4.40
C LYS A 355 -9.61 -35.34 2.93
N CYS A 356 -10.86 -35.07 2.52
CA CYS A 356 -11.14 -34.59 1.17
C CYS A 356 -10.49 -33.24 0.90
N HIS A 357 -10.61 -32.27 1.81
CA HIS A 357 -9.97 -30.96 1.66
C HIS A 357 -8.44 -31.09 1.53
N TYR A 358 -7.81 -31.94 2.34
CA TYR A 358 -6.39 -32.23 2.23
C TYR A 358 -5.99 -32.76 0.83
N ASN A 359 -6.73 -33.72 0.30
CA ASN A 359 -6.43 -34.32 -1.00
C ASN A 359 -6.69 -33.35 -2.16
N ILE A 360 -7.76 -32.55 -2.10
CA ILE A 360 -8.03 -31.49 -3.09
C ILE A 360 -6.91 -30.46 -3.08
N GLY A 361 -6.52 -29.98 -1.89
CA GLY A 361 -5.39 -29.06 -1.73
C GLY A 361 -4.09 -29.62 -2.32
N SER A 362 -3.78 -30.90 -2.02
CA SER A 362 -2.59 -31.57 -2.57
C SER A 362 -2.64 -31.72 -4.10
N LYS A 363 -3.81 -31.98 -4.67
CA LYS A 363 -3.99 -32.02 -6.14
C LYS A 363 -3.79 -30.64 -6.77
N LEU A 364 -4.36 -29.60 -6.17
CA LEU A 364 -4.21 -28.21 -6.63
C LEU A 364 -2.74 -27.75 -6.57
N MET A 365 -1.97 -28.19 -5.56
CA MET A 365 -0.52 -27.97 -5.52
C MET A 365 0.20 -28.60 -6.71
N ASN A 366 -0.12 -29.85 -7.06
CA ASN A 366 0.46 -30.51 -8.23
C ASN A 366 0.11 -29.77 -9.53
N ASP A 367 -1.08 -29.18 -9.59
CA ASP A 367 -1.54 -28.35 -10.69
C ASP A 367 -1.00 -26.90 -10.64
N LYS A 368 -0.15 -26.57 -9.66
CA LYS A 368 0.45 -25.25 -9.40
C LYS A 368 -0.57 -24.13 -9.16
N LYS A 369 -1.76 -24.49 -8.70
CA LYS A 369 -2.83 -23.55 -8.29
C LYS A 369 -2.71 -23.27 -6.80
N TRP A 370 -1.67 -22.53 -6.44
CA TRP A 370 -1.24 -22.38 -5.05
C TRP A 370 -2.27 -21.69 -4.16
N GLU A 371 -2.95 -20.65 -4.66
CA GLU A 371 -3.96 -19.91 -3.91
C GLU A 371 -5.19 -20.79 -3.59
N GLU A 372 -5.73 -21.47 -4.61
CA GLU A 372 -6.84 -22.42 -4.43
C GLU A 372 -6.43 -23.56 -3.48
N ALA A 373 -5.18 -24.02 -3.56
CA ALA A 373 -4.67 -25.06 -2.66
C ALA A 373 -4.65 -24.60 -1.19
N VAL A 374 -4.24 -23.36 -0.91
CA VAL A 374 -4.22 -22.80 0.44
C VAL A 374 -5.61 -22.82 1.07
N ASP A 375 -6.65 -22.43 0.32
CA ASP A 375 -8.02 -22.39 0.84
C ASP A 375 -8.50 -23.77 1.32
N HIS A 376 -8.22 -24.82 0.53
CA HIS A 376 -8.55 -26.20 0.93
C HIS A 376 -7.68 -26.70 2.08
N LEU A 377 -6.36 -26.46 2.02
CA LEU A 377 -5.43 -26.92 3.06
C LEU A 377 -5.65 -26.23 4.40
N PHE A 378 -6.15 -24.99 4.41
CA PHE A 378 -6.45 -24.27 5.64
C PHE A 378 -7.56 -24.95 6.46
N ILE A 379 -8.55 -25.51 5.76
CA ILE A 379 -9.62 -26.32 6.39
C ILE A 379 -9.01 -27.60 6.99
N SER A 380 -8.02 -28.19 6.33
CA SER A 380 -7.30 -29.37 6.83
C SER A 380 -6.03 -29.03 7.63
N LYS A 381 -5.84 -27.80 8.11
CA LYS A 381 -4.57 -27.30 8.69
C LYS A 381 -3.91 -28.23 9.73
N LYS A 382 -4.71 -28.92 10.54
CA LYS A 382 -4.23 -29.83 11.62
C LYS A 382 -4.10 -31.30 11.19
N TYR A 383 -4.37 -31.60 9.92
CA TYR A 383 -4.39 -32.94 9.37
C TYR A 383 -3.10 -33.18 8.56
N GLU A 384 -2.41 -34.27 8.88
CA GLU A 384 -1.13 -34.67 8.27
C GLU A 384 -0.14 -33.49 8.20
N ASP A 385 0.48 -33.26 7.04
CA ASP A 385 1.45 -32.21 6.76
C ASP A 385 0.81 -30.95 6.13
N SER A 386 -0.52 -30.77 6.25
CA SER A 386 -1.24 -29.62 5.68
C SER A 386 -0.62 -28.29 6.10
N TYR A 387 -0.15 -28.17 7.35
CA TYR A 387 0.52 -26.97 7.83
C TYR A 387 1.77 -26.64 6.98
N ASN A 388 2.63 -27.64 6.75
CA ASN A 388 3.83 -27.49 5.93
C ASN A 388 3.46 -27.16 4.48
N LYS A 389 2.48 -27.86 3.92
CA LYS A 389 1.98 -27.61 2.56
C LYS A 389 1.42 -26.20 2.36
N ILE A 390 0.72 -25.63 3.34
CA ILE A 390 0.24 -24.23 3.30
C ILE A 390 1.44 -23.27 3.17
N HIS A 391 2.49 -23.49 3.95
CA HIS A 391 3.68 -22.64 3.92
C HIS A 391 4.51 -22.83 2.64
N GLU A 392 4.57 -24.06 2.11
CA GLU A 392 5.12 -24.34 0.79
C GLU A 392 4.34 -23.58 -0.30
N CYS A 393 3.00 -23.59 -0.27
CA CYS A 393 2.18 -22.81 -1.20
C CYS A 393 2.48 -21.31 -1.11
N PHE A 394 2.52 -20.73 0.09
CA PHE A 394 2.87 -19.32 0.26
C PHE A 394 4.27 -18.99 -0.28
N PHE A 395 5.24 -19.89 -0.11
CA PHE A 395 6.57 -19.74 -0.67
C PHE A 395 6.54 -19.75 -2.22
N GLN A 396 5.77 -20.64 -2.84
CA GLN A 396 5.63 -20.68 -4.30
C GLN A 396 4.87 -19.46 -4.86
N ILE A 397 3.84 -18.98 -4.15
CA ILE A 397 3.14 -17.72 -4.50
C ILE A 397 4.13 -16.56 -4.47
N ALA A 398 4.96 -16.47 -3.43
CA ALA A 398 6.00 -15.44 -3.35
C ALA A 398 7.00 -15.53 -4.51
N ASN A 399 7.44 -16.74 -4.87
CA ASN A 399 8.31 -16.96 -6.03
C ASN A 399 7.64 -16.55 -7.36
N SER A 400 6.34 -16.73 -7.52
CA SER A 400 5.61 -16.24 -8.69
C SER A 400 5.69 -14.71 -8.78
N TYR A 401 5.45 -14.01 -7.67
CA TYR A 401 5.59 -12.55 -7.64
C TYR A 401 7.03 -12.08 -7.86
N MET A 402 8.03 -12.84 -7.41
CA MET A 402 9.44 -12.58 -7.74
C MET A 402 9.69 -12.66 -9.24
N LEU A 403 9.14 -13.66 -9.95
CA LEU A 403 9.28 -13.77 -11.40
C LEU A 403 8.61 -12.60 -12.13
N ASP A 404 7.47 -12.15 -11.63
CA ASP A 404 6.73 -10.99 -12.15
C ASP A 404 7.37 -9.64 -11.78
N LYS A 405 8.45 -9.66 -10.97
CA LYS A 405 9.13 -8.47 -10.43
C LYS A 405 8.25 -7.61 -9.53
N ASP A 406 7.19 -8.18 -8.99
CA ASP A 406 6.33 -7.55 -7.98
C ASP A 406 6.91 -7.84 -6.59
N TRP A 407 8.07 -7.23 -6.32
CA TRP A 407 8.87 -7.49 -5.12
C TRP A 407 8.11 -7.22 -3.81
N GLY A 408 7.20 -6.24 -3.83
CA GLY A 408 6.36 -5.92 -2.68
C GLY A 408 5.42 -7.07 -2.33
N LYS A 409 4.68 -7.59 -3.31
CA LYS A 409 3.80 -8.75 -3.09
C LYS A 409 4.57 -10.02 -2.77
N ALA A 410 5.76 -10.20 -3.36
CA ALA A 410 6.64 -11.31 -3.01
C ALA A 410 7.01 -11.28 -1.52
N LEU A 411 7.42 -10.12 -1.00
CA LEU A 411 7.74 -9.95 0.43
C LEU A 411 6.52 -10.18 1.33
N ASP A 412 5.34 -9.67 0.96
CA ASP A 412 4.09 -9.91 1.70
C ASP A 412 3.73 -11.40 1.77
N ALA A 413 3.97 -12.14 0.69
CA ALA A 413 3.75 -13.58 0.64
C ALA A 413 4.81 -14.36 1.45
N TYR A 414 6.10 -14.02 1.34
CA TYR A 414 7.16 -14.63 2.16
C TYR A 414 6.94 -14.40 3.67
N ASN A 415 6.41 -13.25 4.08
CA ASN A 415 6.10 -12.96 5.48
C ASN A 415 5.00 -13.86 6.08
N LYS A 416 4.23 -14.57 5.24
CA LYS A 416 3.25 -15.57 5.68
C LYS A 416 3.86 -16.96 5.85
N VAL A 417 5.12 -17.16 5.45
CA VAL A 417 5.82 -18.44 5.51
C VAL A 417 6.44 -18.60 6.89
N ASP A 418 6.09 -19.68 7.59
CA ASP A 418 6.87 -20.16 8.72
C ASP A 418 8.10 -20.89 8.19
N GLY A 419 9.28 -20.27 8.31
CA GLY A 419 10.53 -20.83 7.79
C GLY A 419 10.89 -22.20 8.38
N LYS A 420 10.30 -22.62 9.51
CA LYS A 420 10.49 -23.98 10.06
C LYS A 420 9.62 -25.03 9.37
N ALA A 421 8.61 -24.60 8.62
CA ALA A 421 7.62 -25.46 7.97
C ALA A 421 8.02 -25.82 6.52
N ILE A 422 9.06 -25.18 5.98
CA ILE A 422 9.59 -25.40 4.63
C ILE A 422 11.05 -25.84 4.68
N THR A 423 11.56 -26.38 3.57
CA THR A 423 12.96 -26.84 3.46
C THR A 423 13.88 -25.79 2.85
N GLU A 424 13.30 -24.87 2.11
CA GLU A 424 13.96 -23.80 1.40
C GLU A 424 14.45 -22.73 2.37
N ASP A 425 15.55 -22.06 2.00
CA ASP A 425 16.10 -20.96 2.80
C ASP A 425 15.25 -19.69 2.64
N LEU A 426 14.22 -19.57 3.48
CA LEU A 426 13.34 -18.42 3.53
C LEU A 426 14.10 -17.11 3.73
N ASN A 427 15.13 -17.13 4.57
CA ASN A 427 15.91 -15.94 4.89
C ASN A 427 16.68 -15.45 3.67
N ALA A 428 17.30 -16.37 2.91
CA ALA A 428 17.96 -16.03 1.66
C ALA A 428 16.97 -15.53 0.59
N ALA A 429 15.77 -16.11 0.51
CA ALA A 429 14.73 -15.67 -0.43
C ALA A 429 14.21 -14.26 -0.09
N ILE A 430 13.96 -13.96 1.19
CA ILE A 430 13.59 -12.63 1.66
C ILE A 430 14.72 -11.63 1.40
N SER A 431 15.97 -12.01 1.68
CA SER A 431 17.14 -11.17 1.39
C SER A 431 17.26 -10.85 -0.11
N GLU A 432 16.99 -11.83 -0.98
CA GLU A 432 16.97 -11.61 -2.43
C GLU A 432 15.85 -10.65 -2.84
N ALA A 433 14.64 -10.84 -2.32
CA ALA A 433 13.51 -9.97 -2.62
C ALA A 433 13.80 -8.52 -2.23
N TYR A 434 14.32 -8.27 -1.02
CA TYR A 434 14.76 -6.94 -0.60
C TYR A 434 15.91 -6.40 -1.46
N TYR A 435 16.87 -7.24 -1.83
CA TYR A 435 17.97 -6.84 -2.70
C TYR A 435 17.46 -6.36 -4.05
N GLN A 436 16.64 -7.15 -4.75
CA GLN A 436 16.07 -6.79 -6.05
C GLN A 436 15.17 -5.55 -5.96
N TYR A 437 14.37 -5.43 -4.91
CA TYR A 437 13.53 -4.26 -4.70
C TYR A 437 14.35 -2.99 -4.46
N GLY A 438 15.42 -3.11 -3.68
CA GLY A 438 16.33 -1.99 -3.46
C GLY A 438 17.06 -1.57 -4.74
N LEU A 439 17.43 -2.52 -5.61
CA LEU A 439 17.97 -2.21 -6.93
C LEU A 439 16.96 -1.46 -7.81
N SER A 440 15.69 -1.86 -7.82
CA SER A 440 14.68 -1.16 -8.62
C SER A 440 14.46 0.27 -8.11
N PHE A 441 14.35 0.47 -6.79
CA PHE A 441 14.26 1.82 -6.22
C PHE A 441 15.50 2.67 -6.52
N ALA A 442 16.70 2.08 -6.49
CA ALA A 442 17.92 2.78 -6.88
C ALA A 442 17.91 3.20 -8.35
N SER A 443 17.37 2.37 -9.25
CA SER A 443 17.22 2.73 -10.67
C SER A 443 16.23 3.88 -10.87
N ASP A 444 15.21 3.98 -10.01
CA ASP A 444 14.24 5.08 -9.98
C ASP A 444 14.72 6.30 -9.17
N LEU A 445 15.97 6.30 -8.69
CA LEU A 445 16.57 7.35 -7.86
C LEU A 445 15.86 7.57 -6.50
N LEU A 446 15.11 6.59 -6.02
CA LEU A 446 14.44 6.57 -4.72
C LEU A 446 15.40 6.01 -3.65
N TRP A 447 16.44 6.79 -3.35
CA TRP A 447 17.58 6.35 -2.54
C TRP A 447 17.23 5.99 -1.09
N ASP A 448 16.25 6.66 -0.48
CA ASP A 448 15.77 6.37 0.87
C ASP A 448 15.19 4.95 0.97
N LYS A 449 14.34 4.59 0.01
CA LYS A 449 13.74 3.26 -0.10
C LYS A 449 14.79 2.21 -0.46
N ALA A 450 15.68 2.52 -1.40
CA ALA A 450 16.79 1.64 -1.76
C ALA A 450 17.69 1.31 -0.56
N ILE A 451 18.04 2.32 0.26
CA ILE A 451 18.79 2.15 1.51
C ILE A 451 18.03 1.27 2.49
N TRP A 452 16.72 1.52 2.66
CA TRP A 452 15.89 0.73 3.57
C TRP A 452 15.86 -0.74 3.15
N CYS A 453 15.66 -1.02 1.86
CA CYS A 453 15.70 -2.36 1.29
C CYS A 453 17.05 -3.04 1.49
N MET A 454 18.17 -2.36 1.21
CA MET A 454 19.52 -2.94 1.38
C MET A 454 19.83 -3.28 2.85
N LYS A 455 19.33 -2.49 3.82
CA LYS A 455 19.44 -2.85 5.24
C LYS A 455 18.68 -4.14 5.57
N HIS A 456 17.49 -4.32 5.00
CA HIS A 456 16.69 -5.52 5.21
C HIS A 456 17.27 -6.73 4.49
N ALA A 457 17.86 -6.56 3.31
CA ALA A 457 18.59 -7.62 2.63
C ALA A 457 19.73 -8.19 3.50
N LEU A 458 20.34 -7.34 4.33
CA LEU A 458 21.42 -7.70 5.25
C LEU A 458 20.96 -8.19 6.64
N SER A 459 19.65 -8.22 6.93
CA SER A 459 19.17 -8.55 8.28
C SER A 459 19.49 -9.98 8.70
N ASN A 460 19.62 -10.88 7.73
CA ASN A 460 19.92 -12.30 7.92
C ASN A 460 21.40 -12.66 7.69
N GLY A 461 22.27 -11.66 7.60
CA GLY A 461 23.71 -11.85 7.35
C GLY A 461 24.20 -11.09 6.12
N GLU A 462 25.44 -11.35 5.72
CA GLU A 462 25.98 -10.78 4.50
C GLU A 462 25.27 -11.36 3.27
N TYR A 463 24.80 -10.49 2.38
CA TYR A 463 24.07 -10.89 1.18
C TYR A 463 24.61 -10.13 -0.03
N LYS A 464 25.23 -10.87 -0.96
CA LYS A 464 25.85 -10.34 -2.18
C LYS A 464 26.71 -9.09 -1.89
N ASP A 465 26.63 -8.06 -2.72
CA ASP A 465 27.28 -6.76 -2.56
C ASP A 465 26.37 -5.72 -1.85
N ALA A 466 25.29 -6.15 -1.19
CA ALA A 466 24.30 -5.25 -0.58
C ALA A 466 24.93 -4.26 0.41
N LYS A 467 26.00 -4.66 1.12
CA LYS A 467 26.75 -3.77 2.02
C LYS A 467 27.46 -2.64 1.27
N SER A 468 28.10 -2.95 0.14
CA SER A 468 28.76 -1.95 -0.72
C SER A 468 27.74 -1.05 -1.41
N LEU A 469 26.63 -1.62 -1.89
CA LEU A 469 25.52 -0.84 -2.46
C LEU A 469 24.88 0.08 -1.41
N LEU A 470 24.70 -0.38 -0.18
CA LEU A 470 24.19 0.44 0.92
C LEU A 470 25.07 1.67 1.19
N GLU A 471 26.39 1.51 1.20
CA GLU A 471 27.34 2.63 1.34
C GLU A 471 27.25 3.59 0.15
N THR A 472 27.16 3.03 -1.06
CA THR A 472 26.99 3.80 -2.30
C THR A 472 25.66 4.59 -2.32
N TYR A 473 24.56 3.99 -1.87
CA TYR A 473 23.26 4.66 -1.86
C TYR A 473 23.22 5.74 -0.76
N ARG A 474 23.86 5.50 0.39
CA ARG A 474 24.02 6.52 1.43
C ARG A 474 24.83 7.72 0.97
N SER A 475 25.83 7.53 0.10
CA SER A 475 26.58 8.66 -0.45
C SER A 475 25.78 9.43 -1.50
N LYS A 476 24.89 8.77 -2.24
CA LYS A 476 23.98 9.41 -3.22
C LYS A 476 22.77 10.10 -2.59
N PHE A 477 22.36 9.68 -1.40
CA PHE A 477 21.28 10.30 -0.63
C PHE A 477 21.72 11.57 0.12
N LYS A 478 23.03 11.67 0.41
CA LYS A 478 23.68 12.86 1.02
C LYS A 478 24.07 13.88 -0.02
#